data_AF-A0A968FUD6-F1
#
_entry.id   AF-A0A968FUD6-F1
#
_cell.length_a   1.000
_cell.length_b   1.000
_cell.length_c   1.000
_cell.angle_alpha   90.00
_cell.angle_beta   90.00
_cell.angle_gamma   90.00
#
_symmetry.space_group_name_H-M   'P 1'
#
loop_
_entity.id
_entity.type
_entity.pdbx_description
1 polymer ?
#
loop_
_entity_poly.entity_id
_entity_poly.type
_entity_poly.pdbx_seq_one_letter_code
_entity_poly.pdbx_strand_id
1 'polypeptide(L)'
;MGAQKIRDLAEPLFRDLVGQAMVLQIRLQELMRTEAKEVLDSPGDRQRFLETVWNHEAIGDLLRQGQWEEAAALAREILHKTRPPS
;
A
#
# COMPACT_ATOMS: atom_id res chain seq x y z
N MET A 1 -31.03 -0.07 18.36
CA MET A 1 -30.61 -0.42 16.97
C MET A 1 -30.02 -1.82 17.02
N GLY A 2 -30.45 -2.76 16.17
CA GLY A 2 -29.99 -4.17 16.23
C GLY A 2 -28.78 -4.42 15.35
N ALA A 3 -27.96 -5.43 15.69
CA ALA A 3 -26.71 -5.77 14.99
C ALA A 3 -26.87 -5.97 13.47
N GLN A 4 -28.00 -6.56 13.04
CA GLN A 4 -28.32 -6.72 11.62
C GLN A 4 -28.44 -5.38 10.90
N LYS A 5 -29.14 -4.41 11.51
CA LYS A 5 -29.34 -3.07 10.95
C LYS A 5 -28.03 -2.27 10.89
N ILE A 6 -27.12 -2.50 11.83
CA ILE A 6 -25.78 -1.89 11.82
C ILE A 6 -24.96 -2.47 10.67
N ARG A 7 -24.98 -3.79 10.49
CA ARG A 7 -24.30 -4.47 9.38
C ARG A 7 -24.81 -3.97 8.03
N ASP A 8 -26.12 -3.96 7.81
CA ASP A 8 -26.71 -3.60 6.51
C ASP A 8 -26.37 -2.14 6.10
N LEU A 9 -26.17 -1.25 7.08
CA LEU A 9 -25.73 0.13 6.86
C LEU A 9 -24.22 0.25 6.62
N ALA A 10 -23.42 -0.58 7.29
CA ALA A 10 -21.97 -0.51 7.23
C ALA A 10 -21.39 -1.26 6.01
N GLU A 11 -22.04 -2.33 5.57
CA GLU A 11 -21.57 -3.20 4.48
C GLU A 11 -21.31 -2.46 3.15
N PRO A 12 -22.17 -1.56 2.65
CA PRO A 12 -21.86 -0.77 1.45
C PRO A 12 -20.74 0.26 1.69
N LEU A 13 -20.68 0.88 2.88
CA LEU A 13 -19.62 1.83 3.22
C LEU A 13 -18.23 1.17 3.22
N PHE A 14 -18.13 -0.06 3.73
CA PHE A 14 -16.88 -0.83 3.70
C PHE A 14 -16.53 -1.35 2.31
N ARG A 15 -17.53 -1.72 1.50
CA ARG A 15 -17.33 -2.25 0.15
C ARG A 15 -16.67 -1.21 -0.76
N ASP A 16 -17.10 0.03 -0.66
CA ASP A 16 -16.60 1.13 -1.50
C ASP A 16 -15.27 1.70 -1.01
N LEU A 17 -15.06 1.84 0.31
CA LEU A 17 -13.83 2.44 0.87
C LEU A 17 -12.66 1.46 1.03
N VAL A 18 -12.94 0.20 1.39
CA VAL A 18 -11.89 -0.78 1.73
C VAL A 18 -11.58 -1.70 0.56
N GLY A 19 -12.56 -2.03 -0.28
CA GLY A 19 -12.39 -2.99 -1.36
C GLY A 19 -11.34 -2.56 -2.38
N GLN A 20 -11.49 -1.36 -2.94
CA GLN A 20 -10.59 -0.89 -4.00
C GLN A 20 -9.20 -0.50 -3.45
N ALA A 21 -9.15 0.20 -2.32
CA ALA A 21 -7.90 0.58 -1.68
C ALA A 21 -7.06 -0.63 -1.29
N MET A 22 -7.68 -1.69 -0.73
CA MET A 22 -6.98 -2.92 -0.36
C MET A 22 -6.46 -3.67 -1.59
N VAL A 23 -7.25 -3.76 -2.67
CA VAL A 23 -6.80 -4.37 -3.92
C VAL A 23 -5.60 -3.61 -4.50
N LEU A 24 -5.66 -2.28 -4.51
CA LEU A 24 -4.56 -1.46 -4.97
C LEU A 24 -3.34 -1.57 -4.04
N GLN A 25 -3.53 -1.67 -2.73
CA GLN A 25 -2.46 -1.93 -1.76
C GLN A 25 -1.75 -3.26 -2.02
N ILE A 26 -2.51 -4.33 -2.28
CA ILE A 26 -1.95 -5.65 -2.62
C ILE A 26 -1.13 -5.57 -3.91
N ARG A 27 -1.68 -4.93 -4.95
CA ARG A 27 -0.96 -4.72 -6.23
C ARG A 27 0.31 -3.91 -6.05
N LEU A 28 0.27 -2.86 -5.23
CA LEU A 28 1.45 -2.04 -4.94
C LEU A 28 2.53 -2.88 -4.25
N GLN A 29 2.15 -3.74 -3.31
CA GLN A 29 3.07 -4.63 -2.62
C GLN A 29 3.71 -5.68 -3.53
N GLU A 30 3.00 -6.18 -4.54
CA GLU A 30 3.55 -7.10 -5.54
C GLU A 30 4.57 -6.40 -6.45
N LEU A 31 4.23 -5.19 -6.92
CA LEU A 31 5.14 -4.36 -7.70
C LEU A 31 6.41 -4.03 -6.92
N MET A 32 6.25 -3.51 -5.71
CA MET A 32 7.36 -3.10 -4.84
C MET A 32 8.22 -4.28 -4.39
N ARG A 33 7.66 -5.48 -4.23
CA ARG A 33 8.45 -6.71 -3.99
C ARG A 33 9.40 -7.03 -5.14
N THR A 34 8.98 -6.77 -6.38
CA THR A 34 9.77 -7.03 -7.57
C THR A 34 10.88 -6.00 -7.68
N GLU A 35 10.53 -4.71 -7.65
CA GLU A 35 11.51 -3.62 -7.76
C GLU A 35 12.51 -3.62 -6.58
N ALA A 36 12.07 -3.91 -5.36
CA ALA A 36 12.96 -3.97 -4.21
C ALA A 36 13.99 -5.11 -4.29
N LYS A 37 13.73 -6.20 -5.03
CA LYS A 37 14.73 -7.25 -5.26
C LYS A 37 15.87 -6.79 -6.17
N GLU A 38 15.61 -5.82 -7.04
CA GLU A 38 16.59 -5.27 -7.97
C GLU A 38 17.44 -4.17 -7.30
N VAL A 39 16.90 -3.51 -6.28
CA VAL A 39 17.53 -2.36 -5.62
C VAL A 39 18.14 -2.70 -4.25
N LEU A 40 17.53 -3.62 -3.49
CA LEU A 40 17.94 -3.97 -2.13
C LEU A 40 18.41 -5.43 -2.06
N ASP A 41 19.70 -5.60 -1.73
CA ASP A 41 20.35 -6.92 -1.69
C ASP A 41 19.89 -7.75 -0.48
N SER A 42 19.70 -7.09 0.66
CA SER A 42 19.36 -7.74 1.93
C SER A 42 17.87 -8.10 2.00
N PRO A 43 17.52 -9.36 2.35
CA PRO A 43 16.15 -9.74 2.68
C PRO A 43 15.52 -8.88 3.79
N GLY A 44 16.31 -8.49 4.79
CA GLY A 44 15.84 -7.65 5.90
C GLY A 44 15.53 -6.22 5.47
N ASP A 45 16.28 -5.69 4.50
CA ASP A 45 16.03 -4.33 3.97
C ASP A 45 14.77 -4.30 3.12
N ARG A 46 14.57 -5.34 2.30
CA ARG A 46 13.34 -5.54 1.53
C ARG A 46 12.11 -5.64 2.43
N GLN A 47 12.19 -6.41 3.51
CA GLN A 47 11.08 -6.53 4.47
C GLN A 47 10.75 -5.16 5.09
N ARG A 48 11.74 -4.46 5.64
CA ARG A 48 11.54 -3.13 6.25
C ARG A 48 10.98 -2.11 5.27
N PHE A 49 11.44 -2.14 4.02
CA PHE A 49 10.90 -1.30 2.96
C PHE A 49 9.43 -1.60 2.68
N LEU A 50 9.05 -2.87 2.52
CA LEU A 50 7.65 -3.25 2.24
C LEU A 50 6.71 -2.93 3.41
N GLU A 51 7.18 -3.09 4.65
CA GLU A 51 6.47 -2.66 5.87
C GLU A 51 6.32 -1.13 5.92
N THR A 52 7.34 -0.39 5.48
CA THR A 52 7.28 1.08 5.37
C THR A 52 6.22 1.49 4.35
N VAL A 53 6.24 0.92 3.14
CA VAL A 53 5.22 1.19 2.11
C VAL A 53 3.82 0.78 2.59
N TRP A 54 3.71 -0.31 3.35
CA TRP A 54 2.42 -0.78 3.88
C TRP A 54 1.77 0.22 4.84
N ASN A 55 2.58 0.80 5.73
CA ASN A 55 2.12 1.69 6.78
C ASN A 55 2.23 3.18 6.42
N HIS A 56 2.61 3.51 5.18
CA HIS A 56 2.79 4.89 4.76
C HIS A 56 1.45 5.58 4.51
N GLU A 57 1.07 6.50 5.40
CA GLU A 57 -0.23 7.18 5.38
C GLU A 57 -0.54 7.79 4.00
N ALA A 58 0.36 8.60 3.45
CA ALA A 58 0.13 9.25 2.15
C ALA A 58 -0.06 8.24 1.00
N ILE A 59 0.58 7.07 1.05
CA ILE A 59 0.37 6.03 0.02
C ILE A 59 -1.03 5.45 0.19
N GLY A 60 -1.44 5.14 1.43
CA GLY A 60 -2.79 4.68 1.74
C GLY A 60 -3.87 5.66 1.28
N ASP A 61 -3.65 6.97 1.45
CA ASP A 61 -4.55 8.03 0.99
C ASP A 61 -4.70 8.09 -0.52
N LEU A 62 -3.59 7.97 -1.25
CA LEU A 62 -3.59 7.94 -2.72
C LEU A 62 -4.34 6.71 -3.25
N LEU A 63 -4.11 5.54 -2.63
CA LEU A 63 -4.80 4.30 -3.02
C LEU A 63 -6.30 4.36 -2.71
N ARG A 64 -6.71 4.97 -1.61
CA ARG A 64 -8.13 5.25 -1.31
C ARG A 64 -8.79 6.15 -2.36
N GLN A 65 -8.02 7.04 -2.98
CA GLN A 65 -8.48 7.92 -4.06
C GLN A 65 -8.36 7.28 -5.45
N GLY A 66 -7.83 6.05 -5.55
CA GLY A 66 -7.58 5.38 -6.84
C GLY A 66 -6.39 5.95 -7.62
N GLN A 67 -5.58 6.80 -7.00
CA GLN A 67 -4.40 7.45 -7.58
C GLN A 67 -3.19 6.51 -7.59
N TRP A 68 -3.27 5.51 -8.47
CA TRP A 68 -2.28 4.44 -8.55
C TRP A 68 -0.88 4.95 -8.92
N GLU A 69 -0.77 5.81 -9.93
CA GLU A 69 0.53 6.25 -10.46
C GLU A 69 1.30 7.08 -9.43
N GLU A 70 0.61 7.96 -8.71
CA GLU A 70 1.17 8.76 -7.63
C GLU A 70 1.60 7.90 -6.45
N ALA A 71 0.80 6.90 -6.08
CA ALA A 71 1.15 5.95 -5.02
C ALA A 71 2.40 5.14 -5.39
N ALA A 72 2.49 4.66 -6.63
CA ALA A 72 3.64 3.91 -7.13
C ALA A 72 4.89 4.79 -7.24
N ALA A 73 4.76 6.03 -7.70
CA ALA A 73 5.86 6.99 -7.75
C ALA A 73 6.42 7.29 -6.36
N LEU A 74 5.55 7.52 -5.37
CA LEU A 74 5.97 7.77 -3.99
C LEU A 74 6.67 6.54 -3.37
N ALA A 75 6.14 5.33 -3.61
CA ALA A 75 6.77 4.11 -3.14
C ALA A 75 8.19 3.90 -3.72
N ARG A 76 8.39 4.24 -5.00
CA ARG A 76 9.72 4.23 -5.65
C ARG A 76 10.66 5.27 -5.08
N GLU A 77 10.16 6.47 -4.77
CA GLU A 77 10.96 7.50 -4.12
C GLU A 77 11.46 7.00 -2.75
N ILE A 78 10.60 6.34 -1.97
CA ILE A 78 10.99 5.70 -0.70
C ILE A 78 12.04 4.61 -0.95
N LEU A 79 11.85 3.77 -1.97
CA LEU A 79 12.80 2.70 -2.32
C LEU A 79 14.20 3.27 -2.59
N HIS A 80 14.27 4.32 -3.41
CA HIS A 80 15.54 4.97 -3.76
C HIS A 80 16.19 5.69 -2.58
N LYS A 81 15.42 6.25 -1.65
CA LYS A 81 15.93 6.82 -0.39
C LYS A 81 16.42 5.76 0.59
N THR A 82 15.89 4.55 0.50
CA THR A 82 16.27 3.41 1.36
C THR A 82 17.54 2.71 0.87
N ARG A 83 17.94 2.92 -0.40
CA ARG A 83 19.18 2.37 -0.95
C ARG A 83 20.39 2.97 -0.22
N PRO A 84 21.27 2.16 0.39
CA PRO A 84 22.52 2.68 0.95
C PRO A 84 23.40 3.26 -0.17
N PRO A 85 24.20 4.30 0.10
CA PRO A 85 25.16 4.81 -0.88
C PRO A 85 26.09 3.67 -1.31
N SER A 86 26.32 3.59 -2.62
CA SER A 86 27.19 2.58 -3.25
C SER A 86 28.66 2.88 -2.97
#